data_AF-A0A818CYD8-F1
#
_entry.id   AF-A0A818CYD8-F1
#
_cell.length_a   1.000
_cell.length_b   1.000
_cell.length_c   1.000
_cell.angle_alpha   90.00
_cell.angle_beta   90.00
_cell.angle_gamma   90.00
#
_symmetry.space_group_name_H-M   'P 1'
#
loop_
_entity.id
_entity.type
_entity.pdbx_description
1 polymer ?
#
loop_
_entity_poly.entity_id
_entity_poly.type
_entity_poly.pdbx_seq_one_letter_code
_entity_poly.pdbx_strand_id
1 'polypeptide(L)' 'MLNTPYDYGSLMHYSPNGFSANGRPTIEPLQPNVTIGQRVNLSAIDIQEVRILYNCSVTGVTLPLRTTTTTSKCVT' A
#
# COMPACT_ATOMS: atom_id res chain seq x y z
N MET A 1 -12.17 7.94 6.75
CA MET A 1 -10.80 8.28 6.31
C MET A 1 -9.90 8.18 7.53
N LEU A 2 -8.79 7.45 7.46
CA LEU A 2 -7.85 7.26 8.57
C LEU A 2 -6.88 8.45 8.74
N ASN A 3 -7.24 9.62 8.19
CA ASN A 3 -6.45 10.84 8.17
C ASN A 3 -5.05 10.67 7.55
N THR A 4 -4.93 9.77 6.57
CA THR A 4 -3.75 9.52 5.73
C THR A 4 -3.87 10.30 4.41
N PRO A 5 -2.74 10.74 3.82
CA PRO A 5 -2.75 11.41 2.52
C PRO A 5 -3.07 10.41 1.38
N TYR A 6 -3.53 10.92 0.23
CA TYR A 6 -3.77 10.08 -0.94
C TYR A 6 -2.47 9.47 -1.46
N ASP A 7 -2.45 8.15 -1.59
CA ASP A 7 -1.26 7.42 -2.01
C ASP A 7 -1.40 6.89 -3.45
N TYR A 8 -0.75 7.59 -4.39
CA TYR A 8 -0.63 7.15 -5.79
C TYR A 8 0.08 5.80 -5.93
N GLY A 9 0.98 5.47 -5.00
CA GLY A 9 1.74 4.23 -4.96
C GLY A 9 1.05 3.08 -4.23
N SER A 10 -0.16 3.30 -3.71
CA SER A 10 -0.93 2.24 -3.03
C SER A 10 -1.11 1.04 -3.94
N LEU A 11 -0.96 -0.16 -3.38
CA LEU A 11 -1.22 -1.42 -4.09
C LEU A 11 -2.68 -1.49 -4.59
N MET A 12 -3.58 -0.79 -3.89
CA MET A 12 -5.00 -0.70 -4.20
C MET A 12 -5.32 0.32 -5.29
N HIS A 13 -4.37 1.20 -5.66
CA HIS A 13 -4.59 2.17 -6.73
C HIS A 13 -4.71 1.46 -8.09
N TYR A 14 -5.68 1.86 -8.92
CA TYR A 14 -5.82 1.32 -10.27
C TYR A 14 -4.66 1.76 -11.18
N SER A 15 -4.38 0.98 -12.22
CA SER A 15 -3.44 1.36 -13.27
C SER A 15 -4.01 2.46 -14.17
N PRO A 16 -3.16 3.16 -14.96
CA PRO A 16 -3.62 4.27 -15.79
C PRO A 16 -4.72 3.89 -16.78
N ASN A 17 -4.71 2.66 -17.28
CA ASN A 17 -5.65 2.17 -18.29
C ASN A 17 -6.76 1.28 -17.70
N GLY A 18 -7.00 1.34 -16.38
CA GLY A 18 -8.02 0.52 -15.73
C GLY A 18 -9.38 0.63 -16.43
N PHE A 19 -9.93 -0.51 -16.85
CA PHE A 19 -11.21 -0.62 -17.58
C PHE A 19 -11.28 0.17 -18.90
N SER A 20 -10.15 0.58 -19.48
CA SER A 20 -10.14 1.28 -20.76
C SER A 20 -10.59 0.37 -21.91
N ALA A 21 -11.58 0.81 -22.69
CA ALA A 21 -12.05 0.09 -23.88
C ALA A 21 -11.23 0.41 -25.15
N ASN A 22 -10.51 1.53 -25.17
CA ASN A 22 -9.78 2.04 -26.33
C ASN A 22 -8.26 2.14 -26.10
N GLY A 23 -7.76 1.56 -25.00
CA GLY A 23 -6.35 1.58 -24.63
C GLY A 23 -5.82 2.94 -24.15
N ARG A 24 -6.66 3.99 -24.09
CA ARG A 24 -6.26 5.30 -23.54
C ARG A 24 -6.30 5.28 -22.02
N PRO A 25 -5.50 6.11 -21.34
CA PRO A 25 -5.60 6.24 -19.90
C PRO A 25 -7.01 6.69 -19.49
N THR A 26 -7.56 6.05 -18.47
CA THR A 26 -8.81 6.42 -17.79
C THR A 26 -8.54 7.20 -16.51
N ILE A 27 -7.30 7.11 -15.99
CA ILE A 27 -6.85 7.80 -14.78
C ILE A 27 -5.51 8.46 -15.07
N GLU A 28 -5.43 9.78 -14.88
CA GLU A 28 -4.22 10.57 -15.04
C GLU A 28 -3.88 11.30 -13.73
N PRO A 29 -2.68 11.09 -13.15
CA PRO A 29 -2.28 11.80 -11.94
C PRO A 29 -2.14 13.31 -12.16
N LEU A 30 -2.56 14.10 -11.17
CA LEU A 30 -2.35 15.56 -11.18
C LEU A 30 -0.93 15.94 -10.78
N GLN A 31 -0.28 15.10 -9.96
CA GLN A 31 1.10 15.31 -9.55
C GLN A 31 2.05 14.87 -10.67
N PRO A 32 3.02 15.72 -11.08
CA PRO A 32 3.95 15.35 -12.14
C PRO A 32 4.87 14.21 -11.67
N ASN A 33 5.26 13.34 -12.61
CA ASN A 33 6.25 12.27 -12.43
C ASN A 33 5.90 11.19 -11.40
N VAL A 34 4.60 10.99 -11.10
CA VAL A 34 4.17 9.85 -10.26
C VAL A 34 3.70 8.69 -11.15
N THR A 35 3.98 7.47 -10.70
CA THR A 35 3.51 6.23 -11.33
C THR A 35 2.39 5.65 -10.50
N ILE A 36 1.34 5.15 -11.16
CA ILE A 36 0.18 4.52 -10.50
C ILE A 36 0.00 3.09 -10.96
N GLY A 37 -0.66 2.26 -10.13
CA GLY A 37 -1.04 0.90 -10.49
C GLY A 37 0.02 -0.17 -10.31
N GLN A 38 1.01 0.06 -9.44
CA GLN A 38 1.98 -0.97 -9.07
C GLN A 38 1.29 -2.18 -8.42
N ARG A 39 1.85 -3.38 -8.61
CA ARG A 39 1.36 -4.65 -8.05
C ARG A 39 2.46 -5.47 -7.38
N VAL A 40 3.54 -4.81 -6.94
CA VAL A 40 4.77 -5.46 -6.45
C VAL A 40 4.73 -5.62 -4.93
N ASN A 41 4.39 -4.56 -4.20
CA ASN A 41 4.46 -4.55 -2.75
C ASN A 41 3.49 -3.52 -2.14
N LEU A 42 3.14 -3.70 -0.87
CA LEU A 42 2.39 -2.70 -0.12
C LEU A 42 3.20 -1.42 0.01
N SER A 43 2.53 -0.28 -0.10
CA SER A 43 3.14 1.01 0.22
C SER A 43 3.26 1.20 1.75
N ALA A 44 4.02 2.20 2.17
CA ALA A 44 4.11 2.56 3.57
C ALA A 44 2.74 2.99 4.14
N ILE A 45 1.92 3.67 3.33
CA ILE A 45 0.59 4.14 3.73
C ILE A 45 -0.39 2.97 3.81
N ASP A 46 -0.37 2.03 2.85
CA ASP A 46 -1.17 0.80 2.91
C ASP A 46 -0.93 0.06 4.24
N ILE A 47 0.35 -0.13 4.60
CA ILE A 47 0.75 -0.80 5.85
C ILE A 47 0.26 -0.02 7.07
N GLN A 48 0.41 1.30 7.06
CA GLN A 48 -0.03 2.17 8.16
C GLN A 48 -1.54 2.10 8.35
N GLU A 49 -2.32 2.19 7.28
CA GLU A 49 -3.78 2.15 7.31
C GLU A 49 -4.29 0.83 7.88
N VAL A 50 -3.73 -0.30 7.42
CA VAL A 50 -4.04 -1.63 7.96
C VAL A 50 -3.68 -1.71 9.44
N ARG A 51 -2.51 -1.21 9.85
CA ARG A 51 -2.11 -1.24 11.27
C ARG A 51 -3.05 -0.43 12.16
N ILE A 52 -3.48 0.76 11.70
CA ILE A 52 -4.45 1.58 12.43
C ILE A 52 -5.80 0.84 12.51
N LEU A 53 -6.28 0.30 11.40
CA LEU A 53 -7.58 -0.37 11.32
C LEU A 53 -7.67 -1.59 12.25
N TYR A 54 -6.59 -2.36 12.36
CA TYR A 54 -6.52 -3.59 13.17
C TYR A 54 -5.85 -3.41 14.52
N ASN A 55 -5.53 -2.16 14.93
CA ASN A 55 -4.87 -1.82 16.19
C ASN A 55 -3.54 -2.60 16.41
N CYS A 56 -2.74 -2.70 15.34
CA CYS A 56 -1.41 -3.29 15.39
C CYS A 56 -0.39 -2.29 15.95
N SER A 57 0.10 -2.53 17.17
CA SER A 57 1.20 -1.76 17.76
C SER A 57 2.55 -2.24 17.21
N VAL A 58 3.43 -1.32 16.82
CA VAL A 58 4.81 -1.65 16.43
C VAL A 58 5.65 -1.83 17.69
N THR A 59 5.36 -2.83 18.50
CA THR A 59 6.18 -3.15 19.67
C THR A 59 7.43 -3.91 19.22
N GLY A 60 8.49 -3.12 18.99
CA GLY A 60 9.90 -3.51 19.02
C GLY A 60 10.26 -4.91 18.51
N VAL A 61 10.58 -5.02 17.22
CA VAL A 61 11.52 -6.04 16.78
C VAL A 61 12.67 -5.36 16.05
N THR A 62 13.73 -5.04 16.79
CA THR A 62 15.07 -4.96 16.22
C THR A 62 15.41 -6.39 15.82
N LEU A 63 15.25 -6.75 14.55
CA LEU A 63 15.57 -8.10 14.06
C LEU A 63 17.09 -8.26 13.96
N PRO A 64 17.75 -9.16 14.73
CA PRO A 64 18.73 -10.01 14.10
C PRO A 64 17.99 -11.02 13.23
N LEU A 65 18.63 -11.38 12.14
CA LEU A 65 18.13 -12.24 11.09
C LEU A 65 17.55 -13.58 11.63
N ARG A 66 16.34 -13.88 11.16
CA ARG A 66 15.76 -15.20 10.94
C ARG A 66 15.10 -15.96 12.11
N THR A 67 14.00 -16.56 11.68
CA THR A 67 13.37 -17.83 12.08
C THR A 67 12.36 -17.82 13.22
N THR A 68 11.16 -18.23 12.81
CA THR A 68 10.09 -18.91 13.55
C THR A 68 9.17 -18.10 14.47
N THR A 69 7.88 -18.40 14.28
CA THR A 69 6.82 -18.49 15.30
C THR A 69 5.81 -17.34 15.34
N THR A 70 4.56 -17.81 15.40
CA THR A 70 3.41 -17.22 16.07
C THR A 70 2.46 -16.45 15.17
N THR A 71 1.22 -16.92 15.16
CA THR A 71 0.00 -16.31 14.63
C THR A 71 -0.21 -14.92 15.22
N SER A 72 0.55 -13.92 14.78
CA SER A 72 0.32 -12.52 15.09
C SER A 72 -0.63 -11.95 14.03
N LYS A 73 -1.69 -11.28 14.49
CA LYS A 73 -2.69 -10.60 13.66
C LYS A 73 -2.13 -9.51 12.71
N CYS A 74 -0.82 -9.27 12.73
CA CYS A 74 -0.15 -8.27 11.92
C CYS A 74 0.70 -8.98 10.87
N VAL A 75 0.35 -8.79 9.60
CA VAL A 75 1.17 -9.20 8.46
C VAL A 75 2.35 -8.22 8.37
N THR A 76 3.55 -8.76 8.18
CA THR A 76 4.79 -7.98 7.99
C THR A 76 5.08 -7.85 6.50
#